data_AF-A0A0Q8N355-F1
#
_entry.id   AF-A0A0Q8N355-F1
#
_cell.length_a   1.000
_cell.length_b   1.000
_cell.length_c   1.000
_cell.angle_alpha   90.00
_cell.angle_beta   90.00
_cell.angle_gamma   90.00
#
_symmetry.space_group_name_H-M   'P 1'
#
loop_
_entity.id
_entity.type
_entity.pdbx_description
1 polymer ?
#
loop_
_entity_poly.entity_id
_entity_poly.type
_entity_poly.pdbx_seq_one_letter_code
_entity_poly.pdbx_strand_id
1 'polypeptide(L)'
;MDRRTLIVSGLATLGAAGCASAQPGGPGSPPSPSPSATANPSYSAGQAETYNRDEIVNNVSDFLGVGAEAAGGAIERVFQDNGKPTAYIAGEEASGAFVGGARYGRGLLYMKNRQPVEVFWQGPSVGWDFGGNASRVFTLCYNLQYPEVIFQRFPGVEGAAYLIAGLGVNYLRSDDVTIAPIRAGVGLRLGANVGYLGFSRQRRVLPF
;
A
#
# COMPACT_ATOMS: atom_id res chain seq x y z
N MET A 1 -49.99 31.38 1.61
CA MET A 1 -50.37 32.64 0.93
C MET A 1 -49.08 33.34 0.50
N ASP A 2 -48.76 33.24 -0.79
CA ASP A 2 -47.64 33.95 -1.46
C ASP A 2 -47.87 35.46 -1.55
N ARG A 3 -46.77 36.22 -1.63
CA ARG A 3 -46.58 37.49 -2.39
C ARG A 3 -45.13 37.97 -2.20
N ARG A 4 -44.22 37.76 -3.15
CA ARG A 4 -43.93 38.57 -4.36
C ARG A 4 -43.54 40.04 -4.09
N THR A 5 -42.24 40.32 -4.31
CA THR A 5 -41.61 41.46 -5.02
C THR A 5 -41.98 42.91 -4.69
N LEU A 6 -40.94 43.74 -4.45
CA LEU A 6 -40.89 45.12 -4.94
C LEU A 6 -39.43 45.56 -5.23
N ILE A 7 -39.25 46.08 -6.45
CA ILE A 7 -38.06 46.71 -7.03
C ILE A 7 -38.02 48.18 -6.60
N VAL A 8 -36.84 48.78 -6.34
CA VAL A 8 -36.60 50.21 -6.58
C VAL A 8 -35.15 50.45 -7.03
N SER A 9 -35.02 51.19 -8.13
CA SER A 9 -33.82 51.60 -8.85
C SER A 9 -33.29 52.98 -8.43
N GLY A 10 -32.05 53.32 -8.81
CA GLY A 10 -31.49 54.68 -8.88
C GLY A 10 -30.27 54.87 -7.95
N LEU A 11 -29.18 55.55 -8.28
CA LEU A 11 -28.92 56.58 -9.28
C LEU A 11 -27.39 56.67 -9.53
N ALA A 12 -26.99 57.17 -10.70
CA ALA A 12 -25.61 57.38 -11.11
C ALA A 12 -24.96 58.61 -10.46
N THR A 13 -23.63 58.58 -10.25
CA THR A 13 -22.79 59.80 -10.19
C THR A 13 -21.46 59.61 -10.94
N LEU A 14 -21.09 60.69 -11.63
CA LEU A 14 -19.98 60.85 -12.56
C LEU A 14 -18.65 61.10 -11.84
N GLY A 15 -17.57 60.61 -12.45
CA GLY A 15 -16.36 61.39 -12.73
C GLY A 15 -15.29 61.53 -11.65
N ALA A 16 -14.10 60.98 -11.92
CA ALA A 16 -12.85 61.74 -11.99
C ALA A 16 -11.76 60.89 -12.66
N ALA A 17 -11.31 61.33 -13.83
CA ALA A 17 -10.14 60.81 -14.50
C ALA A 17 -8.88 61.30 -13.78
N GLY A 18 -8.11 60.37 -13.21
CA GLY A 18 -6.76 60.62 -12.73
C GLY A 18 -5.75 60.04 -13.73
N CYS A 19 -5.04 60.91 -14.44
CA CYS A 19 -3.94 60.53 -15.32
C CYS A 19 -2.78 59.96 -14.49
N ALA A 20 -2.52 58.67 -14.59
CA ALA A 20 -1.31 58.05 -14.08
C ALA A 20 -0.28 57.95 -15.23
N SER A 21 0.86 58.60 -15.02
CA SER A 21 2.03 58.62 -15.89
C SER A 21 2.57 57.20 -16.14
N ALA A 22 2.69 56.82 -17.41
CA ALA A 22 3.36 55.60 -17.83
C ALA A 22 4.89 55.72 -17.63
N GLN A 23 5.47 54.81 -16.85
CA GLN A 23 6.91 54.62 -16.73
C GLN A 23 7.33 53.53 -17.74
N PRO A 24 8.30 53.75 -18.65
CA PRO A 24 8.78 52.70 -19.54
C PRO A 24 9.60 51.68 -18.72
N GLY A 25 8.98 50.55 -18.40
CA GLY A 25 9.64 49.39 -17.81
C GLY A 25 10.51 48.70 -18.85
N GLY A 26 11.80 48.51 -18.54
CA GLY A 26 12.71 47.69 -19.33
C GLY A 26 12.28 46.22 -19.39
N PRO A 27 12.89 45.41 -20.27
CA PRO A 27 12.52 44.00 -20.43
C PRO A 27 12.78 43.22 -19.13
N GLY A 28 11.70 42.89 -18.42
CA GLY A 28 11.73 42.04 -17.23
C GLY A 28 11.98 40.59 -17.62
N SER A 29 12.99 39.98 -17.01
CA SER A 29 13.27 38.55 -17.12
C SER A 29 12.05 37.72 -16.64
N PRO A 30 11.73 36.59 -17.27
CA PRO A 30 10.63 35.73 -16.84
C PRO A 30 10.89 35.17 -15.43
N PRO A 31 9.86 34.98 -14.59
CA PRO A 31 10.01 34.34 -13.29
C PRO A 31 10.46 32.89 -13.47
N SER A 32 11.57 32.52 -12.84
CA SER A 32 12.07 31.15 -12.80
C SER A 32 11.02 30.21 -12.18
N PRO A 33 10.78 29.01 -12.75
CA PRO A 33 9.91 28.03 -12.12
C PRO A 33 10.54 27.52 -10.83
N SER A 34 9.88 27.74 -9.70
CA SER A 34 10.23 27.11 -8.42
C SER A 34 10.15 25.59 -8.57
N PRO A 35 11.24 24.82 -8.38
CA PRO A 35 11.14 23.37 -8.39
C PRO A 35 10.30 22.94 -7.19
N SER A 36 9.12 22.37 -7.47
CA SER A 36 8.34 21.63 -6.49
C SER A 36 9.16 20.39 -6.11
N ALA A 37 10.01 20.51 -5.09
CA ALA A 37 10.75 19.38 -4.56
C ALA A 37 9.76 18.43 -3.87
N THR A 38 9.33 17.38 -4.58
CA THR A 38 8.89 16.16 -3.93
C THR A 38 10.11 15.63 -3.19
N ALA A 39 10.23 15.97 -1.90
CA ALA A 39 11.31 15.48 -1.06
C ALA A 39 11.22 13.96 -1.03
N ASN A 40 12.13 13.29 -1.75
CA ASN A 40 12.32 11.86 -1.55
C ASN A 40 12.78 11.67 -0.10
N PRO A 41 12.09 10.85 0.70
CA PRO A 41 12.50 10.58 2.07
C PRO A 41 13.96 10.10 2.10
N SER A 42 14.79 10.81 2.86
CA SER A 42 16.18 10.39 3.11
C SER A 42 16.17 9.34 4.21
N TYR A 43 16.50 8.10 3.86
CA TYR A 43 16.61 7.00 4.82
C TYR A 43 18.02 6.98 5.42
N SER A 44 18.13 6.80 6.72
CA SER A 44 19.43 6.58 7.38
C SER A 44 20.17 5.42 6.70
N ALA A 45 21.45 5.61 6.39
CA ALA A 45 22.30 4.67 5.64
C ALA A 45 22.66 3.38 6.43
N GLY A 46 21.99 3.11 7.54
CA GLY A 46 22.15 1.88 8.32
C GLY A 46 21.33 0.72 7.75
N GLN A 47 21.78 -0.51 8.07
CA GLN A 47 21.04 -1.74 7.77
C GLN A 47 19.66 -1.71 8.44
N ALA A 48 18.62 -2.19 7.75
CA ALA A 48 17.28 -2.21 8.31
C ALA A 48 17.24 -3.10 9.56
N GLU A 49 16.66 -2.59 10.64
CA GLU A 49 16.46 -3.39 11.84
C GLU A 49 15.38 -4.43 11.64
N THR A 50 15.49 -5.53 12.38
CA THR A 50 14.57 -6.67 12.28
C THR A 50 13.55 -6.69 13.41
N TYR A 51 12.40 -7.29 13.14
CA TYR A 51 11.40 -7.63 14.16
C TYR A 51 11.70 -9.00 14.77
N ASN A 52 11.54 -9.10 16.09
CA ASN A 52 11.61 -10.36 16.80
C ASN A 52 10.28 -11.12 16.70
N ARG A 53 10.31 -12.40 17.07
CA ARG A 53 9.16 -13.29 16.95
C ARG A 53 7.95 -12.77 17.71
N ASP A 54 8.12 -12.41 18.98
CA ASP A 54 7.02 -11.98 19.85
C ASP A 54 6.35 -10.71 19.32
N GLU A 55 7.13 -9.76 18.78
CA GLU A 55 6.60 -8.56 18.14
C GLU A 55 5.69 -8.93 16.96
N ILE A 56 6.12 -9.85 16.12
CA ILE A 56 5.35 -10.29 14.95
C ILE A 56 4.12 -11.11 15.36
N VAL A 57 4.24 -12.02 16.33
CA VAL A 57 3.11 -12.82 16.82
C VAL A 57 2.00 -11.92 17.35
N ASN A 58 2.35 -10.91 18.16
CA ASN A 58 1.37 -9.95 18.67
C ASN A 58 0.72 -9.15 17.54
N ASN A 59 1.53 -8.57 16.64
CA ASN A 59 1.00 -7.80 15.51
C ASN A 59 0.08 -8.61 14.59
N VAL A 60 0.42 -9.88 14.34
CA VAL A 60 -0.37 -10.79 13.49
C VAL A 60 -1.66 -11.20 14.18
N SER A 61 -1.59 -11.57 15.46
CA SER A 61 -2.74 -11.92 16.30
C SER A 61 -3.75 -10.77 16.32
N ASP A 62 -3.28 -9.56 16.62
CA ASP A 62 -4.10 -8.36 16.72
C ASP A 62 -4.70 -7.96 15.36
N PHE A 63 -3.88 -7.96 14.30
CA PHE A 63 -4.34 -7.52 12.99
C PHE A 63 -5.31 -8.50 12.35
N LEU A 64 -4.99 -9.80 12.36
CA LEU A 64 -5.83 -10.83 11.75
C LEU A 64 -7.01 -11.24 12.65
N GLY A 65 -7.01 -10.86 13.93
CA GLY A 65 -8.04 -11.26 14.89
C GLY A 65 -8.05 -12.77 15.16
N VAL A 66 -6.87 -13.40 15.11
CA VAL A 66 -6.69 -14.84 15.34
C VAL A 66 -6.12 -15.08 16.73
N GLY A 67 -6.29 -16.28 17.26
CA GLY A 67 -5.70 -16.63 18.56
C GLY A 67 -4.17 -16.58 18.52
N ALA A 68 -3.55 -16.15 19.62
CA ALA A 68 -2.10 -16.03 19.74
C ALA A 68 -1.36 -17.36 19.51
N GLU A 69 -1.98 -18.51 19.84
CA GLU A 69 -1.44 -19.84 19.56
C GLU A 69 -1.37 -20.12 18.04
N ALA A 70 -2.43 -19.78 17.31
CA ALA A 70 -2.48 -19.95 15.86
C ALA A 70 -1.47 -19.03 15.16
N ALA A 71 -1.41 -17.75 15.59
CA ALA A 71 -0.39 -16.82 15.12
C ALA A 71 1.02 -17.34 15.45
N GLY A 72 1.26 -17.74 16.69
CA GLY A 72 2.53 -18.29 17.16
C GLY A 72 3.02 -19.45 16.31
N GLY A 73 2.18 -20.44 16.03
CA GLY A 73 2.54 -21.59 15.21
C GLY A 73 2.93 -21.22 13.77
N ALA A 74 2.17 -20.33 13.12
CA ALA A 74 2.49 -19.88 11.77
C ALA A 74 3.79 -19.06 11.72
N ILE A 75 3.98 -18.15 12.67
CA ILE A 75 5.16 -17.28 12.73
C ILE A 75 6.40 -18.08 13.12
N GLU A 76 6.29 -19.07 14.00
CA GLU A 76 7.38 -19.98 14.34
C GLU A 76 7.95 -20.66 13.08
N ARG A 77 7.08 -21.24 12.26
CA ARG A 77 7.48 -21.91 11.01
C ARG A 77 8.16 -20.93 10.05
N VAL A 78 7.59 -19.74 9.88
CA VAL A 78 8.09 -18.74 8.94
C VAL A 78 9.43 -18.15 9.38
N PHE A 79 9.62 -17.99 10.70
CA PHE A 79 10.91 -17.60 11.28
C PHE A 79 11.97 -18.69 11.13
N GLN A 80 11.59 -19.96 11.18
CA GLN A 80 12.53 -21.06 10.90
C GLN A 80 12.98 -21.07 9.43
N ASP A 81 12.09 -20.72 8.50
CA ASP A 81 12.43 -20.69 7.06
C ASP A 81 13.31 -19.49 6.67
N ASN A 82 12.99 -18.28 7.15
CA ASN A 82 13.59 -17.04 6.64
C ASN A 82 14.26 -16.17 7.73
N GLY A 83 14.23 -16.59 8.99
CA GLY A 83 14.76 -15.82 10.10
C GLY A 83 13.86 -14.63 10.47
N LYS A 84 14.49 -13.48 10.79
CA LYS A 84 13.79 -12.29 11.28
C LYS A 84 13.41 -11.35 10.13
N PRO A 85 12.15 -10.90 10.01
CA PRO A 85 11.75 -9.96 8.96
C PRO A 85 12.26 -8.55 9.26
N THR A 86 12.58 -7.77 8.22
CA THR A 86 12.98 -6.36 8.32
C THR A 86 11.80 -5.40 8.24
N ALA A 87 10.68 -5.87 7.68
CA ALA A 87 9.46 -5.09 7.54
C ALA A 87 8.21 -5.99 7.54
N TYR A 88 7.04 -5.39 7.72
CA TYR A 88 5.77 -6.08 7.50
C TYR A 88 4.75 -5.15 6.85
N ILE A 89 3.77 -5.72 6.16
CA ILE A 89 2.66 -5.00 5.55
C ILE A 89 1.37 -5.49 6.21
N ALA A 90 0.58 -4.57 6.72
CA ALA A 90 -0.75 -4.86 7.22
C ALA A 90 -1.77 -4.19 6.30
N GLY A 91 -2.70 -4.97 5.76
CA GLY A 91 -3.73 -4.43 4.88
C GLY A 91 -4.83 -5.41 4.49
N GLU A 92 -5.58 -5.02 3.48
CA GLU A 92 -6.75 -5.74 3.00
C GLU A 92 -6.57 -6.09 1.52
N GLU A 93 -7.04 -7.27 1.14
CA GLU A 93 -6.99 -7.80 -0.20
C GLU A 93 -8.38 -8.27 -0.63
N ALA A 94 -8.85 -7.72 -1.74
CA ALA A 94 -10.04 -8.16 -2.43
C ALA A 94 -9.64 -8.92 -3.70
N SER A 95 -10.37 -9.99 -4.01
CA SER A 95 -10.21 -10.72 -5.26
C SER A 95 -11.56 -11.17 -5.77
N GLY A 96 -11.67 -11.28 -7.09
CA GLY A 96 -12.80 -11.93 -7.75
C GLY A 96 -12.25 -12.88 -8.79
N ALA A 97 -12.65 -14.16 -8.73
CA ALA A 97 -12.26 -15.16 -9.72
C ALA A 97 -13.40 -16.18 -9.93
N PHE A 98 -13.80 -16.38 -11.19
CA PHE A 98 -14.77 -17.43 -11.59
C PHE A 98 -14.10 -18.56 -12.40
N VAL A 99 -13.03 -18.23 -13.17
CA VAL A 99 -12.14 -19.17 -13.89
C VAL A 99 -10.70 -18.64 -13.91
N GLY A 100 -10.56 -17.33 -14.09
CA GLY A 100 -9.34 -16.55 -13.86
C GLY A 100 -9.75 -15.16 -13.38
N GLY A 101 -8.96 -14.59 -12.49
CA GLY A 101 -9.30 -13.35 -11.81
C GLY A 101 -8.09 -12.46 -11.55
N ALA A 102 -8.36 -11.33 -10.93
CA ALA A 102 -7.34 -10.46 -10.39
C ALA A 102 -7.60 -10.27 -8.89
N ARG A 103 -6.50 -10.12 -8.16
CA ARG A 103 -6.51 -9.61 -6.80
C ARG A 103 -5.96 -8.20 -6.76
N TYR A 104 -6.53 -7.41 -5.87
CA TYR A 104 -6.09 -6.06 -5.56
C TYR A 104 -6.09 -5.91 -4.06
N GLY A 105 -5.01 -5.37 -3.52
CA GLY A 105 -4.94 -5.04 -2.12
C GLY A 105 -4.24 -3.72 -1.85
N ARG A 106 -4.43 -3.26 -0.63
CA ARG A 106 -3.92 -2.00 -0.11
C ARG A 106 -3.56 -2.19 1.35
N GLY A 107 -2.45 -1.62 1.75
CA GLY A 107 -2.01 -1.65 3.14
C GLY A 107 -0.93 -0.63 3.42
N LEU A 108 -0.39 -0.72 4.63
CA LEU A 108 0.72 0.08 5.10
C LEU A 108 1.93 -0.82 5.32
N LEU A 109 3.07 -0.44 4.74
CA LEU A 109 4.37 -1.02 4.99
C LEU A 109 4.99 -0.38 6.22
N TYR A 110 5.28 -1.21 7.22
CA TYR A 110 5.91 -0.85 8.47
C TYR A 110 7.36 -1.33 8.48
N MET A 111 8.26 -0.41 8.83
CA MET A 111 9.68 -0.66 9.05
C MET A 111 10.07 -0.02 10.38
N LYS A 112 11.04 -0.61 11.07
CA LYS A 112 11.56 -0.03 12.32
C LYS A 112 12.17 1.36 12.06
N ASN A 113 11.89 2.29 12.96
CA ASN A 113 12.35 3.68 12.94
C ASN A 113 12.05 4.46 11.65
N ARG A 114 11.00 4.07 10.92
CA ARG A 114 10.58 4.74 9.69
C ARG A 114 9.08 4.98 9.71
N GLN A 115 8.65 6.00 8.96
CA GLN A 115 7.23 6.28 8.79
C GLN A 115 6.58 5.18 7.95
N PRO A 116 5.35 4.74 8.30
CA PRO A 116 4.61 3.80 7.47
C PRO A 116 4.37 4.35 6.06
N VAL A 117 4.52 3.49 5.05
CA VAL A 117 4.34 3.87 3.63
C VAL A 117 3.12 3.14 3.07
N GLU A 118 2.25 3.85 2.36
CA GLU A 118 1.13 3.21 1.66
C GLU A 118 1.64 2.37 0.50
N VAL A 119 1.16 1.12 0.45
CA VAL A 119 1.50 0.15 -0.58
C VAL A 119 0.22 -0.44 -1.15
N PHE A 120 0.20 -0.55 -2.47
CA PHE A 120 -0.83 -1.26 -3.21
C PHE A 120 -0.21 -2.49 -3.84
N TRP A 121 -0.95 -3.58 -3.93
CA TRP A 121 -0.51 -4.76 -4.66
C TRP A 121 -1.62 -5.31 -5.54
N GLN A 122 -1.19 -5.95 -6.61
CA GLN A 122 -2.08 -6.57 -7.59
C GLN A 122 -1.44 -7.82 -8.16
N GLY A 123 -2.25 -8.78 -8.58
CA GLY A 123 -1.75 -10.00 -9.18
C GLY A 123 -2.86 -10.86 -9.76
N PRO A 124 -2.51 -11.85 -10.60
CA PRO A 124 -3.46 -12.85 -11.02
C PRO A 124 -4.00 -13.61 -9.81
N SER A 125 -5.28 -13.96 -9.85
CA SER A 125 -5.89 -14.93 -8.96
C SER A 125 -6.45 -16.08 -9.77
N VAL A 126 -6.14 -17.31 -9.34
CA VAL A 126 -6.71 -18.54 -9.90
C VAL A 126 -7.39 -19.25 -8.74
N GLY A 127 -8.68 -19.50 -8.88
CA GLY A 127 -9.48 -20.13 -7.83
C GLY A 127 -10.97 -19.88 -7.97
N TRP A 128 -11.73 -20.57 -7.14
CA TRP A 128 -13.17 -20.41 -6.99
C TRP A 128 -13.46 -19.34 -5.93
N ASP A 129 -13.13 -18.08 -6.22
CA ASP A 129 -13.49 -16.94 -5.34
C ASP A 129 -14.86 -16.38 -5.77
N PHE A 130 -15.92 -17.05 -5.31
CA PHE A 130 -17.27 -16.50 -5.36
C PHE A 130 -17.49 -15.58 -4.17
N GLY A 131 -17.08 -14.33 -4.30
CA GLY A 131 -17.41 -13.32 -3.30
C GLY A 131 -16.40 -12.19 -3.29
N GLY A 132 -16.86 -10.98 -3.61
CA GLY A 132 -16.09 -9.74 -3.49
C GLY A 132 -15.83 -9.33 -2.04
N ASN A 133 -15.42 -10.27 -1.19
CA ASN A 133 -15.12 -10.02 0.21
C ASN A 133 -13.64 -9.62 0.34
N ALA A 134 -13.40 -8.47 0.98
CA ALA A 134 -12.06 -8.03 1.33
C ALA A 134 -11.58 -8.83 2.54
N SER A 135 -10.42 -9.47 2.41
CA SER A 135 -9.80 -10.26 3.47
C SER A 135 -8.58 -9.54 4.03
N ARG A 136 -8.36 -9.64 5.35
CA ARG A 136 -7.14 -9.11 5.97
C ARG A 136 -5.94 -9.98 5.58
N VAL A 137 -4.83 -9.34 5.23
CA VAL A 137 -3.56 -9.98 4.90
C VAL A 137 -2.43 -9.30 5.64
N PHE A 138 -1.57 -10.12 6.25
CA PHE A 138 -0.37 -9.68 6.94
C PHE A 138 0.85 -10.23 6.20
N THR A 139 1.67 -9.37 5.59
CA THR A 139 2.81 -9.82 4.77
C THR A 139 4.12 -9.52 5.48
N LEU A 140 4.90 -10.54 5.78
CA LEU A 140 6.27 -10.36 6.28
C LEU A 140 7.21 -10.08 5.12
N CYS A 141 8.16 -9.17 5.30
CA CYS A 141 9.17 -8.83 4.30
C CYS A 141 10.56 -9.03 4.90
N TYR A 142 11.41 -9.72 4.15
CA TYR A 142 12.76 -10.11 4.53
C TYR A 142 13.77 -9.41 3.63
N ASN A 143 14.89 -9.00 4.22
CA ASN A 143 15.99 -8.32 3.53
C ASN A 143 15.56 -7.05 2.77
N LEU A 144 14.49 -6.40 3.22
CA LEU A 144 13.99 -5.16 2.65
C LEU A 144 14.69 -3.98 3.33
N GLN A 145 15.73 -3.45 2.67
CA GLN A 145 16.59 -2.40 3.22
C GLN A 145 15.99 -1.00 3.08
N TYR A 146 15.24 -0.76 2.01
CA TYR A 146 14.58 0.51 1.72
C TYR A 146 13.14 0.22 1.27
N PRO A 147 12.15 1.06 1.64
CA PRO A 147 10.77 0.84 1.22
C PRO A 147 10.62 0.94 -0.30
N GLU A 148 11.51 1.64 -1.00
CA GLU A 148 11.57 1.73 -2.46
C GLU A 148 11.66 0.34 -3.13
N VAL A 149 12.39 -0.58 -2.50
CA VAL A 149 12.67 -1.91 -3.05
C VAL A 149 11.41 -2.78 -3.07
N ILE A 150 10.37 -2.44 -2.29
CA ILE A 150 9.12 -3.22 -2.33
C ILE A 150 8.37 -3.00 -3.64
N PHE A 151 8.57 -1.89 -4.35
CA PHE A 151 7.72 -1.50 -5.48
C PHE A 151 8.11 -2.20 -6.79
N GLN A 152 8.07 -3.53 -6.75
CA GLN A 152 8.41 -4.42 -7.86
C GLN A 152 7.47 -5.62 -7.91
N ARG A 153 7.72 -6.54 -8.85
CA ARG A 153 6.94 -7.78 -9.00
C ARG A 153 7.65 -8.92 -8.28
N PHE A 154 6.93 -9.59 -7.39
CA PHE A 154 7.40 -10.77 -6.68
C PHE A 154 6.75 -12.01 -7.28
N PRO A 155 7.47 -12.81 -8.08
CA PRO A 155 6.97 -14.12 -8.50
C PRO A 155 6.85 -15.07 -7.31
N GLY A 156 5.84 -15.93 -7.35
CA GLY A 156 5.61 -16.97 -6.37
C GLY A 156 6.69 -18.05 -6.42
N VAL A 157 7.04 -18.58 -5.25
CA VAL A 157 7.97 -19.71 -5.12
C VAL A 157 7.15 -21.00 -5.17
N GLU A 158 7.52 -21.94 -6.04
CA GLU A 158 6.84 -23.24 -6.14
C GLU A 158 6.96 -24.03 -4.83
N GLY A 159 5.89 -24.72 -4.44
CA GLY A 159 5.86 -25.56 -3.23
C GLY A 159 5.88 -24.81 -1.89
N ALA A 160 5.76 -23.49 -1.90
CA ALA A 160 5.98 -22.63 -0.74
C ALA A 160 4.67 -22.20 -0.03
N ALA A 161 3.58 -22.94 -0.27
CA ALA A 161 2.29 -22.69 0.35
C ALA A 161 2.06 -23.65 1.53
N TYR A 162 1.83 -23.11 2.73
CA TYR A 162 1.63 -23.88 3.95
C TYR A 162 0.34 -23.46 4.66
N LEU A 163 -0.32 -24.41 5.30
CA LEU A 163 -1.47 -24.19 6.18
C LEU A 163 -1.08 -24.54 7.62
N ILE A 164 -1.16 -23.57 8.52
CA ILE A 164 -0.78 -23.75 9.92
C ILE A 164 -1.86 -23.12 10.78
N ALA A 165 -2.54 -23.94 11.60
CA ALA A 165 -3.59 -23.48 12.52
C ALA A 165 -4.67 -22.57 11.86
N GLY A 166 -5.04 -22.85 10.60
CA GLY A 166 -6.02 -22.06 9.85
C GLY A 166 -5.47 -20.79 9.18
N LEU A 167 -4.16 -20.55 9.26
CA LEU A 167 -3.44 -19.49 8.55
C LEU A 167 -2.76 -20.05 7.31
N GLY A 168 -3.01 -19.44 6.16
CA GLY A 168 -2.34 -19.74 4.90
C GLY A 168 -1.15 -18.83 4.69
N VAL A 169 0.03 -19.39 4.46
CA VAL A 169 1.27 -18.66 4.13
C VAL A 169 1.71 -19.03 2.72
N ASN A 170 2.15 -18.05 1.94
CA ASN A 170 2.80 -18.27 0.64
C ASN A 170 4.10 -17.46 0.59
N TYR A 171 5.13 -17.94 -0.09
CA TYR A 171 6.36 -17.19 -0.29
C TYR A 171 6.48 -16.67 -1.71
N LEU A 172 6.90 -15.41 -1.86
CA LEU A 172 7.26 -14.79 -3.13
C LEU A 172 8.63 -14.13 -3.00
N ARG A 173 9.43 -14.18 -4.06
CA ARG A 173 10.81 -13.68 -4.03
C ARG A 173 11.14 -12.93 -5.30
N SER A 174 11.74 -11.75 -5.15
CA SER A 174 12.36 -11.00 -6.23
C SER A 174 13.70 -10.52 -5.74
N ASP A 175 14.74 -10.71 -6.56
CA ASP A 175 16.12 -10.37 -6.21
C ASP A 175 16.49 -11.01 -4.85
N ASP A 176 16.97 -10.21 -3.90
CA ASP A 176 17.30 -10.66 -2.55
C ASP A 176 16.16 -10.45 -1.54
N VAL A 177 14.98 -9.99 -1.98
CA VAL A 177 13.83 -9.71 -1.10
C VAL A 177 12.83 -10.84 -1.14
N THR A 178 12.49 -11.38 0.03
CA THR A 178 11.44 -12.39 0.18
C THR A 178 10.25 -11.77 0.90
N ILE A 179 9.05 -12.05 0.42
CA ILE A 179 7.81 -11.68 1.09
C ILE A 179 6.98 -12.92 1.39
N ALA A 180 6.30 -12.90 2.55
CA ALA A 180 5.46 -14.00 3.01
C ALA A 180 4.07 -13.47 3.40
N PRO A 181 3.11 -13.39 2.45
CA PRO A 181 1.73 -13.04 2.75
C PRO A 181 1.03 -14.13 3.57
N ILE A 182 0.50 -13.74 4.73
CA ILE A 182 -0.24 -14.57 5.68
C ILE A 182 -1.71 -14.15 5.65
N ARG A 183 -2.62 -15.11 5.46
CA ARG A 183 -4.07 -14.88 5.38
C ARG A 183 -4.80 -15.80 6.36
N ALA A 184 -5.84 -15.26 7.01
CA ALA A 184 -6.68 -16.01 7.93
C ALA A 184 -8.04 -16.38 7.30
N GLY A 185 -8.59 -17.55 7.65
CA GLY A 185 -10.01 -17.86 7.47
C GLY A 185 -10.34 -19.10 6.63
N VAL A 186 -11.62 -19.47 6.65
CA VAL A 186 -12.29 -20.53 5.87
C VAL A 186 -12.50 -20.12 4.41
N GLY A 187 -11.43 -19.66 3.78
CA GLY A 187 -11.35 -19.36 2.35
C GLY A 187 -9.97 -19.75 1.86
N LEU A 188 -9.38 -20.75 2.50
CA LEU A 188 -8.01 -21.14 2.30
C LEU A 188 -7.85 -21.59 0.86
N ARG A 189 -7.28 -20.70 0.06
CA ARG A 189 -6.99 -20.93 -1.35
C ARG A 189 -5.82 -21.92 -1.35
N LEU A 190 -6.16 -23.22 -1.31
CA LEU A 190 -5.23 -24.33 -1.52
C LEU A 190 -4.62 -24.32 -2.92
N GLY A 191 -5.06 -23.39 -3.77
CA GLY A 191 -4.29 -23.00 -4.93
C GLY A 191 -3.01 -22.33 -4.45
N ALA A 192 -1.89 -23.04 -4.62
CA ALA A 192 -0.63 -22.39 -4.94
C ALA A 192 -0.98 -21.16 -5.79
N ASN A 193 -0.71 -19.95 -5.27
CA ASN A 193 -0.97 -18.73 -6.02
C ASN A 193 0.14 -18.70 -7.07
N VAL A 194 -0.02 -19.51 -8.13
CA VAL A 194 0.92 -19.64 -9.24
C VAL A 194 0.81 -18.34 -10.01
N GLY A 195 1.73 -17.43 -9.74
CA GLY A 195 1.67 -16.09 -10.28
C GLY A 195 2.64 -15.16 -9.58
N TYR A 196 2.32 -13.87 -9.58
CA TYR A 196 3.14 -12.83 -8.98
C TYR A 196 2.28 -11.83 -8.22
N LEU A 197 2.89 -11.06 -7.33
CA LEU A 197 2.32 -9.84 -6.78
C LEU A 197 3.17 -8.66 -7.24
N GLY A 198 2.56 -7.74 -7.98
CA GLY A 198 3.17 -6.45 -8.31
C GLY A 198 2.78 -5.42 -7.27
N PHE A 199 3.77 -4.78 -6.65
CA PHE A 199 3.57 -3.71 -5.68
C PHE A 199 3.79 -2.34 -6.32
N SER A 200 2.99 -1.35 -5.92
CA SER A 200 3.06 0.03 -6.43
C SER A 200 2.77 1.07 -5.35
N ARG A 201 3.33 2.28 -5.54
CA ARG A 201 3.07 3.45 -4.68
C ARG A 201 1.67 4.03 -4.85
N GLN A 202 1.11 3.89 -6.04
CA GLN A 202 -0.22 4.38 -6.39
C GLN A 202 -1.11 3.19 -6.71
N ARG A 203 -2.41 3.33 -6.43
CA ARG A 203 -3.41 2.36 -6.89
C ARG A 203 -3.37 2.29 -8.41
N ARG A 204 -2.96 1.16 -8.95
CA ARG A 204 -3.06 0.86 -10.39
C ARG A 204 -4.35 0.11 -10.64
N VAL A 205 -5.09 0.52 -11.68
CA VAL A 205 -6.32 -0.16 -12.11
C VAL A 205 -6.00 -1.37 -12.99
N LEU A 206 -4.82 -1.40 -13.62
CA LEU A 206 -4.39 -2.45 -14.54
C LEU A 206 -3.20 -3.23 -13.96
N PRO A 207 -3.24 -4.58 -13.99
CA PRO A 207 -2.28 -5.46 -13.30
C PRO A 207 -0.86 -5.52 -13.90
N PHE A 208 -0.64 -4.94 -15.08
CA PHE A 208 0.62 -4.99 -15.84
C PHE A 208 1.40 -3.67 -15.78
#